data_AF-A0A9W9DZW0-F1
#
_entry.id   AF-A0A9W9DZW0-F1
#
_cell.length_a   1.000
_cell.length_b   1.000
_cell.length_c   1.000
_cell.angle_alpha   90.00
_cell.angle_beta   90.00
_cell.angle_gamma   90.00
#
_symmetry.space_group_name_H-M   'P 1'
#
loop_
_entity.id
_entity.type
_entity.pdbx_description
1 polymer ?
#
loop_
_entity_poly.entity_id
_entity_poly.type
_entity_poly.pdbx_seq_one_letter_code
_entity_poly.pdbx_strand_id
1 'polypeptide(L)'
;HFDQWDSEGSYTQIISNPDIPTNDGWEGGRFHLVEFGVFVELNGPTMVTFTGLRLHGGTPPLAPTGVEIPPWAYRWVVVLYPQAALLDG
;
A
#
# COMPACT_ATOMS: atom_id res chain seq x y z
N HIS A 1 -5.65 9.44 -2.24
CA HIS A 1 -5.17 10.81 -2.50
C HIS A 1 -4.41 10.81 -3.82
N PHE A 2 -3.81 11.94 -4.17
CA PHE A 2 -2.91 12.11 -5.31
C PHE A 2 -1.57 12.64 -4.78
N ASP A 3 -0.47 12.08 -5.25
CA ASP A 3 0.89 12.53 -4.96
C ASP A 3 1.33 13.50 -6.06
N GLN A 4 0.82 14.74 -5.98
CA GLN A 4 0.93 15.76 -7.04
C GLN A 4 2.37 16.19 -7.39
N TRP A 5 3.36 15.69 -6.66
CA TRP A 5 4.77 16.06 -6.78
C TRP A 5 5.62 14.91 -7.31
N ASP A 6 5.00 13.77 -7.66
CA ASP A 6 5.67 12.68 -8.34
C ASP A 6 6.00 13.07 -9.78
N SER A 7 7.14 12.59 -10.27
CA SER A 7 7.61 12.77 -11.64
C SER A 7 6.68 12.11 -12.64
N GLU A 8 6.30 12.82 -13.71
CA GLU A 8 5.41 12.29 -14.76
C GLU A 8 6.05 11.14 -15.54
N GLY A 9 7.39 11.18 -15.70
CA GLY A 9 8.17 10.19 -16.44
C GLY A 9 8.52 8.94 -15.64
N SER A 10 8.09 8.85 -14.38
CA SER A 10 8.54 7.83 -13.43
C SER A 10 7.38 7.15 -12.71
N TYR A 11 7.68 6.08 -11.96
CA TYR A 11 6.70 5.34 -11.18
C TYR A 11 7.08 5.30 -9.71
N THR A 12 6.06 5.35 -8.86
CA THR A 12 6.17 5.13 -7.42
C THR A 12 6.09 3.64 -7.13
N GLN A 13 6.90 3.18 -6.18
CA GLN A 13 6.91 1.80 -5.71
C GLN A 13 6.51 1.72 -4.24
N ILE A 14 5.45 0.96 -3.97
CA ILE A 14 5.07 0.56 -2.62
C ILE A 14 5.62 -0.83 -2.36
N ILE A 15 6.33 -0.98 -1.24
CA ILE A 15 6.79 -2.26 -0.70
C ILE A 15 6.09 -2.46 0.64
N SER A 16 5.17 -3.42 0.69
CA SER A 16 4.41 -3.77 1.89
C SER A 16 4.93 -5.09 2.45
N ASN A 17 5.18 -5.13 3.75
CA ASN A 17 5.58 -6.34 4.45
C ASN A 17 4.77 -6.47 5.74
N PRO A 18 3.67 -7.23 5.70
CA PRO A 18 2.94 -7.62 6.90
C PRO A 18 3.63 -8.80 7.60
N ASP A 19 3.54 -8.81 8.93
CA ASP A 19 3.66 -10.00 9.73
C ASP A 19 2.40 -10.04 10.60
N ILE A 20 1.39 -10.78 10.14
CA ILE A 20 0.09 -10.92 10.79
C ILE A 20 -0.37 -12.38 10.68
N PRO A 21 -1.29 -12.84 11.54
CA PRO A 21 -1.92 -14.15 11.34
C PRO A 21 -2.55 -14.26 9.94
N THR A 22 -2.32 -15.38 9.27
CA THR A 22 -2.75 -15.60 7.87
C THR A 22 -4.09 -16.31 7.73
N ASN A 23 -4.71 -16.69 8.86
CA ASN A 23 -5.93 -17.49 8.90
C ASN A 23 -7.09 -16.70 9.52
N ASP A 24 -8.29 -17.27 9.54
CA ASP A 24 -9.42 -16.84 10.39
C ASP A 24 -9.94 -15.42 10.16
N GLY A 25 -9.81 -14.87 8.95
CA GLY A 25 -10.40 -13.59 8.56
C GLY A 25 -9.53 -12.36 8.88
N TRP A 26 -8.26 -12.57 9.19
CA TRP A 26 -7.27 -11.49 9.23
C TRP A 26 -7.01 -10.95 7.83
N GLU A 27 -6.90 -9.63 7.70
CA GLU A 27 -6.62 -8.95 6.45
C GLU A 27 -5.34 -8.12 6.56
N GLY A 28 -4.41 -8.29 5.62
CA GLY A 28 -3.22 -7.44 5.50
C GLY A 28 -3.51 -6.05 4.96
N GLY A 29 -4.77 -5.75 4.66
CA GLY A 29 -5.24 -4.54 4.01
C GLY A 29 -5.13 -4.61 2.49
N ARG A 30 -5.52 -3.52 1.84
CA ARG A 30 -5.64 -3.42 0.39
C ARG A 30 -4.99 -2.13 -0.09
N PHE A 31 -4.37 -2.18 -1.27
CA PHE A 31 -3.95 -0.99 -2.00
C PHE A 31 -4.87 -0.79 -3.21
N HIS A 32 -5.60 0.32 -3.24
CA HIS A 32 -6.62 0.62 -4.23
C HIS A 32 -6.07 1.55 -5.30
N LEU A 33 -6.28 1.19 -6.57
CA LEU A 33 -6.19 2.09 -7.72
C LEU A 33 -7.62 2.47 -8.10
N VAL A 34 -8.11 3.55 -7.49
CA VAL A 34 -9.55 3.83 -7.35
C VAL A 34 -10.21 4.04 -8.70
N GLU A 35 -9.56 4.76 -9.61
CA GLU A 35 -10.11 5.06 -10.94
C GLU A 35 -10.23 3.82 -11.83
N PHE A 36 -9.47 2.77 -11.54
CA PHE A 36 -9.52 1.51 -12.27
C PHE A 36 -10.49 0.50 -11.65
N GLY A 37 -11.05 0.80 -10.47
CA GLY A 37 -11.96 -0.11 -9.76
C GLY A 37 -11.28 -1.39 -9.27
N VAL A 38 -9.95 -1.41 -9.14
CA VAL A 38 -9.16 -2.58 -8.71
C VAL A 38 -8.39 -2.30 -7.42
N PHE A 39 -8.02 -3.37 -6.74
CA PHE A 39 -7.12 -3.32 -5.60
C PHE A 39 -6.17 -4.52 -5.58
N VAL A 40 -5.06 -4.35 -4.86
CA VAL A 40 -4.09 -5.40 -4.55
C VAL A 40 -4.21 -5.75 -3.07
N GLU A 41 -4.33 -7.04 -2.75
CA GLU A 41 -4.30 -7.52 -1.37
C GLU A 41 -2.88 -7.51 -0.83
N LEU A 42 -2.71 -7.03 0.41
CA LEU A 42 -1.41 -6.90 1.06
C LEU A 42 -1.24 -7.93 2.18
N ASN A 43 -1.67 -9.18 1.93
CA ASN A 43 -1.68 -10.28 2.91
C ASN A 43 -0.30 -10.93 3.14
N GLY A 44 0.69 -10.55 2.33
CA GLY A 44 2.09 -10.99 2.46
C GLY A 44 3.03 -9.94 1.86
N PRO A 45 4.35 -10.22 1.84
CA PRO A 45 5.33 -9.35 1.21
C PRO A 45 4.93 -9.05 -0.25
N THR A 46 4.64 -7.79 -0.55
CA THR A 46 4.06 -7.37 -1.83
C THR A 46 4.73 -6.09 -2.31
N MET A 47 5.01 -6.02 -3.61
CA MET A 47 5.47 -4.81 -4.27
C MET A 47 4.46 -4.36 -5.31
N VAL A 48 4.09 -3.09 -5.29
CA VAL A 48 3.17 -2.49 -6.26
C VAL A 48 3.85 -1.30 -6.91
N THR A 49 3.97 -1.35 -8.23
CA THR A 49 4.43 -0.22 -9.05
C THR A 49 3.22 0.48 -9.64
N PHE A 50 3.11 1.78 -9.41
CA PHE A 50 1.98 2.60 -9.85
C PHE A 50 2.43 4.05 -10.05
N THR A 51 1.53 4.90 -10.56
CA THR A 51 1.74 6.35 -10.62
C THR A 51 0.98 7.01 -9.47
N GLY A 52 1.68 7.79 -8.63
CA GLY A 52 1.08 8.56 -7.54
C GLY A 52 0.17 9.70 -8.03
N LEU A 53 0.28 10.07 -9.31
CA LEU A 53 -0.54 11.08 -9.98
C LEU A 53 -1.98 10.63 -10.26
N ARG A 54 -2.33 9.38 -9.98
CA ARG A 54 -3.68 8.82 -10.13
C ARG A 54 -4.31 8.55 -8.76
N LEU A 55 -5.65 8.56 -8.68
CA LEU A 55 -6.32 8.44 -7.39
C LEU A 55 -6.09 7.03 -6.81
N HIS A 56 -5.41 6.98 -5.68
CA HIS A 56 -5.09 5.73 -5.01
C HIS A 56 -5.28 5.84 -3.49
N GLY A 57 -5.20 4.73 -2.78
CA GLY A 57 -5.33 4.72 -1.32
C GLY A 57 -5.13 3.35 -0.72
N GLY A 58 -4.96 3.29 0.60
CA GLY A 58 -4.76 2.04 1.32
C GLY A 58 -5.79 1.84 2.41
N THR A 59 -6.11 0.59 2.71
CA THR A 59 -6.76 0.21 3.97
C THR A 59 -5.70 -0.29 4.97
N PRO A 60 -5.94 -0.10 6.28
CA PRO A 60 -5.09 -0.68 7.31
C PRO A 60 -5.20 -2.23 7.31
N PRO A 61 -4.26 -2.94 7.94
CA PRO A 61 -4.51 -4.33 8.31
C PRO A 61 -5.69 -4.40 9.30
N LEU A 62 -6.50 -5.45 9.22
CA LEU A 62 -7.68 -5.66 10.05
C LEU A 62 -7.63 -7.03 10.73
N ALA A 63 -7.98 -7.05 12.02
CA ALA A 63 -8.21 -8.28 12.76
C ALA A 63 -9.70 -8.65 12.73
N PRO A 64 -10.05 -9.93 12.87
CA PRO A 64 -11.43 -10.35 13.07
C PRO A 64 -12.02 -9.74 14.33
N THR A 65 -13.34 -9.55 14.35
CA THR A 65 -14.04 -8.97 15.50
C THR A 65 -13.86 -9.84 16.75
N GLY A 66 -13.51 -9.21 17.87
CA GLY A 66 -13.39 -9.89 19.18
C GLY A 66 -12.08 -10.65 19.39
N VAL A 67 -11.14 -10.58 18.45
CA VAL A 67 -9.82 -11.22 18.59
C VAL A 67 -8.84 -10.27 19.29
N GLU A 68 -8.08 -10.80 20.25
CA GLU A 68 -6.96 -10.10 20.86
C GLU A 68 -5.79 -10.02 19.86
N ILE A 69 -5.27 -8.81 19.63
CA ILE A 69 -4.21 -8.58 18.65
C ILE A 69 -2.88 -9.08 19.22
N PRO A 70 -2.17 -10.01 18.54
CA PRO A 70 -0.85 -10.45 18.99
C PRO A 70 0.12 -9.27 19.07
N PRO A 71 0.96 -9.17 20.11
CA PRO A 71 1.85 -8.01 20.30
C PRO A 71 2.95 -7.89 19.23
N TRP A 72 3.21 -8.94 18.47
CA TRP A 72 4.16 -8.93 17.34
C TRP A 72 3.51 -8.52 16.02
N ALA A 73 2.18 -8.45 15.92
CA ALA A 73 1.51 -8.26 14.64
C ALA A 73 1.73 -6.84 14.09
N TYR A 74 2.19 -6.72 12.86
CA TYR A 74 2.44 -5.43 12.20
C TYR A 74 2.24 -5.48 10.69
N ARG A 75 2.14 -4.29 10.08
CA ARG A 75 2.45 -4.08 8.66
C ARG A 75 3.23 -2.79 8.53
N TRP A 76 4.41 -2.86 7.94
CA TRP A 76 5.11 -1.66 7.48
C TRP A 76 5.01 -1.53 5.97
N VAL A 77 5.10 -0.30 5.50
CA VAL A 77 5.13 0.04 4.09
C VAL A 77 6.28 1.01 3.84
N VAL A 78 7.08 0.74 2.81
CA VAL A 78 8.07 1.67 2.26
C VAL A 78 7.53 2.19 0.94
N VAL A 79 7.59 3.52 0.76
CA VAL A 79 7.18 4.20 -0.48
C VAL A 79 8.42 4.84 -1.09
N LEU A 80 8.80 4.37 -2.28
CA LEU A 80 9.87 4.95 -3.08
C LEU A 80 9.21 5.80 -4.16
N TYR A 81 9.21 7.12 -3.97
CA TYR A 81 8.55 8.05 -4.88
C TYR A 81 9.58 8.98 -5.56
N PRO A 82 9.58 9.04 -6.90
CA PRO A 82 10.46 9.93 -7.65
C PRO A 82 9.86 11.34 -7.70
N GLN A 83 10.52 12.32 -7.09
CA GLN A 83 10.03 13.71 -7.05
C GLN A 83 10.25 14.43 -8.39
N ALA A 84 9.21 15.09 -8.91
CA ALA A 84 9.27 15.89 -10.14
C ALA A 84 10.33 16.98 -10.07
N ALA A 85 10.46 17.66 -8.94
CA ALA A 85 11.47 18.71 -8.72
C ALA A 85 12.92 18.24 -8.88
N LEU A 86 13.17 16.92 -8.81
CA LEU A 86 14.50 16.33 -9.00
C LEU A 86 14.70 15.77 -10.42
N LEU A 87 13.64 15.26 -11.05
CA LEU A 87 13.76 14.46 -12.27
C LEU A 87 13.21 15.13 -13.54
N ASP A 88 12.28 16.08 -13.41
CA ASP A 88 11.50 16.58 -14.56
C ASP A 88 12.07 17.88 -15.18
N GLY A 89 13.11 18.49 -14.57
CA GLY A 89 13.83 19.65 -15.11
C GLY A 89 13.33 20.99 -14.62
#